data_AF-A0A0S4IPC6-F1
#
_entry.id   AF-A0A0S4IPC6-F1
#
_cell.length_a   1.000
_cell.length_b   1.000
_cell.length_c   1.000
_cell.angle_alpha   90.00
_cell.angle_beta   90.00
_cell.angle_gamma   90.00
#
_symmetry.space_group_name_H-M   'P 1'
#
loop_
_entity.id
_entity.type
_entity.pdbx_description
1 polymer ?
#
loop_
_entity_poly.entity_id
_entity_poly.type
_entity_poly.pdbx_seq_one_letter_code
_entity_poly.pdbx_strand_id
1 'polypeptide(L)'
;FVPMHWYFSRNRRPVIVHAEGLYFGGKSEERSISVLKQIISAFQGFEKVVVIDVHSGLGPEGVDTFMVDSEARADEARAVFADPKAFAMDYPSSKNGGASAGYLARGMLNLSPILGKNTIYVTEEFGTVPGVFVARALILENAAFQHAKGSYIHRVTQDWLRDAFYPQKISFKKSILKRGRAAFDAAWNYTA
;
A
#
# COMPACT_ATOMS: atom_id res chain seq x y z
N PHE A 1 -8.16 -0.07 -14.57
CA PHE A 1 -7.42 -0.56 -13.41
C PHE A 1 -6.26 0.40 -13.23
N VAL A 2 -6.31 1.26 -12.21
CA VAL A 2 -5.19 2.16 -11.93
C VAL A 2 -4.11 1.26 -11.32
N PRO A 3 -2.91 1.15 -11.91
CA PRO A 3 -1.87 0.33 -11.31
C PRO A 3 -1.55 0.90 -9.92
N MET A 4 -1.17 0.03 -8.98
CA MET A 4 -0.53 0.47 -7.74
C MET A 4 0.64 1.39 -8.11
N HIS A 5 0.45 2.68 -7.85
CA HIS A 5 1.48 3.68 -8.09
C HIS A 5 2.46 3.57 -6.94
N TRP A 6 3.68 3.12 -7.25
CA TRP A 6 4.78 3.13 -6.31
C TRP A 6 5.26 4.57 -6.15
N TYR A 7 5.09 5.13 -4.96
CA TYR A 7 5.30 6.55 -4.74
C TYR A 7 6.66 6.81 -4.11
N PHE A 8 7.48 7.60 -4.79
CA PHE A 8 8.76 8.04 -4.26
C PHE A 8 8.64 9.43 -3.61
N SER A 9 9.10 9.54 -2.36
CA SER A 9 9.38 10.82 -1.70
C SER A 9 10.86 11.15 -1.83
N ARG A 10 11.16 12.41 -2.18
CA ARG A 10 12.43 12.98 -2.68
C ARG A 10 13.74 12.70 -1.91
N ASN A 11 13.73 11.97 -0.79
CA ASN A 11 14.83 11.95 0.18
C ASN A 11 15.55 10.61 0.41
N ARG A 12 15.36 9.56 -0.40
CA ARG A 12 16.16 8.32 -0.28
C ARG A 12 16.64 7.83 -1.65
N ARG A 13 17.70 7.02 -1.72
CA ARG A 13 18.20 6.47 -3.01
C ARG A 13 17.31 5.30 -3.47
N PRO A 14 17.09 5.07 -4.78
CA PRO A 14 16.38 3.88 -5.26
C PRO A 14 17.10 2.60 -4.81
N VAL A 15 16.37 1.57 -4.36
CA VAL A 15 16.95 0.23 -4.10
C VAL A 15 17.20 -0.50 -5.41
N ILE A 16 16.28 -0.32 -6.35
CA ILE A 16 16.40 -0.82 -7.71
C ILE A 16 16.71 0.38 -8.61
N VAL A 17 17.83 0.30 -9.32
CA VAL A 17 18.31 1.36 -10.21
C VAL A 17 18.05 1.06 -11.69
N HIS A 18 17.66 -0.18 -12.02
CA HIS A 18 17.38 -0.59 -13.39
C HIS A 18 15.98 -0.12 -13.81
N ALA A 19 15.89 0.65 -14.88
CA ALA A 19 14.65 1.30 -15.31
C ALA A 19 13.51 0.33 -15.66
N GLU A 20 13.85 -0.92 -15.98
CA GLU A 20 12.90 -1.97 -16.36
C GLU A 20 12.59 -2.95 -15.21
N GLY A 21 13.13 -2.70 -14.01
CA GLY A 21 12.92 -3.55 -12.84
C GLY A 21 11.55 -3.34 -12.17
N LEU A 22 10.95 -4.40 -11.63
CA LEU A 22 9.61 -4.40 -11.04
C LEU A 22 9.35 -3.39 -9.90
N TYR A 23 10.40 -2.98 -9.20
CA TYR A 23 10.30 -1.99 -8.12
C TYR A 23 11.12 -0.73 -8.42
N PHE A 24 11.32 -0.43 -9.71
CA PHE A 24 11.91 0.83 -10.12
C PHE A 24 10.90 1.97 -9.91
N GLY A 25 11.03 2.68 -8.79
CA GLY A 25 10.15 3.79 -8.41
C GLY A 25 10.39 5.12 -9.17
N GLY A 26 11.08 5.08 -10.31
CA GLY A 26 11.37 6.26 -11.12
C GLY A 26 12.61 7.05 -10.67
N LYS A 27 12.85 8.19 -11.36
CA LYS A 27 13.97 9.11 -11.11
C LYS A 27 13.54 10.40 -10.39
N SER A 28 12.24 10.65 -10.32
CA SER A 28 11.64 11.85 -9.74
C SER A 28 10.25 11.52 -9.22
N GLU A 29 9.68 12.43 -8.43
CA GLU A 29 8.29 12.33 -7.99
C GLU A 29 7.34 12.33 -9.19
N GLU A 30 6.36 11.42 -9.17
CA GLU A 30 5.31 11.35 -10.17
C GLU A 30 4.31 12.50 -10.02
N ARG A 31 3.79 13.00 -11.15
CA ARG A 31 2.85 14.14 -11.17
C ARG A 31 1.62 13.88 -10.30
N SER A 32 1.13 12.65 -10.24
CA SER A 32 -0.01 12.26 -9.40
C SER A 32 0.24 12.56 -7.91
N ILE A 33 1.47 12.36 -7.43
CA ILE A 33 1.84 12.70 -6.05
C ILE A 33 1.92 14.18 -5.82
N SER A 34 2.51 14.93 -6.74
CA SER A 34 2.55 16.38 -6.61
C SER A 34 1.13 16.96 -6.56
N VAL A 35 0.21 16.45 -7.40
CA VAL A 35 -1.21 16.83 -7.38
C VAL A 35 -1.89 16.43 -6.06
N LEU A 36 -1.67 15.21 -5.58
CA LEU A 36 -2.24 14.75 -4.31
C LEU A 36 -1.75 15.60 -3.13
N LYS A 37 -0.45 15.89 -3.07
CA LYS A 37 0.14 16.79 -2.06
C LYS A 37 -0.46 18.19 -2.13
N GLN A 38 -0.68 18.71 -3.33
CA GLN A 38 -1.32 20.01 -3.53
C GLN A 38 -2.76 20.01 -3.00
N ILE A 39 -3.56 19.00 -3.35
CA ILE A 39 -4.93 18.86 -2.86
C ILE A 39 -4.94 18.79 -1.33
N ILE A 40 -4.10 17.95 -0.75
CA ILE A 40 -4.04 17.75 0.70
C ILE A 40 -3.57 19.01 1.42
N SER A 41 -2.66 19.78 0.84
CA SER A 41 -2.18 21.04 1.44
C SER A 41 -3.27 22.10 1.60
N ALA A 42 -4.38 21.99 0.86
CA ALA A 42 -5.54 22.86 1.02
C ALA A 42 -6.32 22.57 2.32
N PHE A 43 -6.10 21.41 2.95
CA PHE A 43 -6.75 21.03 4.20
C PHE A 43 -5.78 21.18 5.36
N GLN A 44 -6.07 22.10 6.27
CA GLN A 44 -5.22 22.47 7.41
C GLN A 44 -6.07 22.74 8.66
N GLY A 45 -5.45 22.75 9.83
CA GLY A 45 -6.12 23.10 11.09
C GLY A 45 -6.86 21.97 11.79
N PHE A 46 -6.65 20.72 11.38
CA PHE A 46 -7.19 19.57 12.11
C PHE A 46 -6.34 19.26 13.35
N GLU A 47 -7.01 18.92 14.44
CA GLU A 47 -6.34 18.53 15.69
C GLU A 47 -5.72 17.12 15.60
N LYS A 48 -6.44 16.21 14.94
CA LYS A 48 -6.04 14.81 14.71
C LYS A 48 -6.31 14.44 13.26
N VAL A 49 -5.37 13.73 12.64
CA VAL A 49 -5.53 13.22 11.28
C VAL A 49 -5.13 11.75 11.24
N VAL A 50 -5.96 10.91 10.64
CA VAL A 50 -5.64 9.52 10.36
C VAL A 50 -5.66 9.33 8.84
N VAL A 51 -4.56 8.85 8.28
CA VAL A 51 -4.43 8.50 6.87
C VAL A 51 -4.29 6.98 6.77
N ILE A 52 -5.23 6.37 6.06
CA ILE A 52 -5.20 4.94 5.71
C ILE A 52 -4.91 4.84 4.21
N ASP A 53 -3.73 4.35 3.88
CA ASP A 53 -3.31 4.07 2.51
C ASP A 53 -3.60 2.60 2.19
N VAL A 54 -4.62 2.33 1.39
CA VAL A 54 -5.16 0.99 1.16
C VAL A 54 -4.46 0.30 0.00
N HIS A 55 -3.89 -0.87 0.25
CA HIS A 55 -3.14 -1.67 -0.71
C HIS A 55 -3.70 -3.09 -0.79
N SER A 56 -3.31 -3.82 -1.83
CA SER A 56 -3.67 -5.21 -2.01
C SER A 56 -2.48 -5.97 -2.57
N GLY A 57 -2.29 -7.21 -2.13
CA GLY A 57 -1.17 -8.02 -2.57
C GLY A 57 -0.80 -9.07 -1.54
N LEU A 58 0.08 -8.70 -0.63
CA LEU A 58 0.79 -9.58 0.28
C LEU A 58 -0.07 -10.03 1.47
N GLY A 59 0.16 -11.25 1.93
CA GLY A 59 -0.54 -11.83 3.08
C GLY A 59 -1.64 -12.83 2.70
N PRO A 60 -2.35 -13.38 3.69
CA PRO A 60 -3.44 -14.34 3.46
C PRO A 60 -4.64 -13.71 2.75
N GLU A 61 -5.30 -14.45 1.85
CA GLU A 61 -6.46 -13.98 1.09
C GLU A 61 -7.54 -13.36 1.99
N GLY A 62 -7.87 -12.09 1.76
CA GLY A 62 -8.93 -11.37 2.46
C GLY A 62 -8.59 -10.99 3.91
N VAL A 63 -7.33 -11.07 4.31
CA VAL A 63 -6.83 -10.62 5.61
C VAL A 63 -5.98 -9.37 5.39
N ASP A 64 -6.25 -8.32 6.18
CA ASP A 64 -5.46 -7.10 6.23
C ASP A 64 -4.28 -7.22 7.20
N THR A 65 -3.23 -6.48 6.89
CA THR A 65 -2.12 -6.18 7.79
C THR A 65 -1.86 -4.68 7.73
N PHE A 66 -1.87 -4.04 8.89
CA PHE A 66 -1.46 -2.66 9.06
C PHE A 66 0.06 -2.59 9.09
N MET A 67 0.58 -1.59 8.39
CA MET A 67 1.98 -1.44 8.07
C MET A 67 2.40 -0.01 8.40
N VAL A 68 3.44 0.13 9.24
CA VAL A 68 3.98 1.42 9.68
C VAL A 68 5.51 1.45 9.62
N ASP A 69 6.09 2.64 9.63
CA ASP A 69 7.54 2.82 9.39
C ASP A 69 8.43 2.56 10.62
N SER A 70 7.85 2.42 11.81
CA SER A 70 8.57 2.27 13.07
C SER A 70 7.69 1.70 14.18
N GLU A 71 8.33 1.16 15.22
CA GLU A 71 7.64 0.64 16.40
C GLU A 71 6.86 1.71 17.15
N ALA A 72 7.42 2.92 17.28
CA ALA A 72 6.72 4.06 17.90
C ALA A 72 5.41 4.40 17.15
N ARG A 73 5.44 4.37 15.81
CA ARG A 73 4.22 4.54 14.99
C ARG A 73 3.26 3.36 15.12
N ALA A 74 3.76 2.16 15.40
CA ALA A 74 2.91 1.00 15.66
C ALA A 74 2.14 1.19 16.97
N ASP A 75 2.76 1.76 18.00
CA ASP A 75 2.08 2.07 19.26
C ASP A 75 1.02 3.16 19.09
N GLU A 76 1.33 4.22 18.34
CA GLU A 76 0.34 5.25 17.98
C GLU A 76 -0.83 4.65 17.18
N ALA A 77 -0.55 3.80 16.20
CA ALA A 77 -1.58 3.15 15.38
C ALA A 77 -2.44 2.19 16.21
N ARG A 78 -1.87 1.48 17.20
CA ARG A 78 -2.64 0.62 18.12
C ARG A 78 -3.62 1.41 18.99
N ALA A 79 -3.37 2.68 19.27
CA ALA A 79 -4.35 3.52 19.96
C ALA A 79 -5.60 3.79 19.12
N VAL A 80 -5.51 3.67 17.79
CA VAL A 80 -6.62 3.83 16.84
C VAL A 80 -7.23 2.48 16.49
N PHE A 81 -6.40 1.52 16.09
CA PHE A 81 -6.79 0.21 15.57
C PHE A 81 -6.67 -0.87 16.65
N ALA A 82 -7.28 -0.60 17.81
CA ALA A 82 -6.97 -1.25 19.09
C ALA A 82 -7.36 -2.72 19.23
N ASP A 83 -8.04 -3.35 18.26
CA ASP A 83 -8.34 -4.78 18.31
C ASP A 83 -7.20 -5.58 17.65
N PRO A 84 -6.29 -6.20 18.44
CA PRO A 84 -5.15 -6.94 17.91
C PRO A 84 -5.57 -8.26 17.26
N LYS A 85 -6.83 -8.70 17.46
CA LYS A 85 -7.41 -9.86 16.78
C LYS A 85 -8.06 -9.47 15.45
N ALA A 86 -8.46 -8.21 15.30
CA ALA A 86 -8.98 -7.69 14.03
C ALA A 86 -7.84 -7.31 13.09
N PHE A 87 -6.76 -6.72 13.61
CA PHE A 87 -5.73 -6.05 12.81
C PHE A 87 -4.32 -6.56 13.16
N ALA A 88 -3.69 -7.24 12.21
CA ALA A 88 -2.25 -7.53 12.30
C ALA A 88 -1.47 -6.23 12.11
N MET A 89 -0.38 -6.02 12.87
CA MET A 89 0.48 -4.84 12.76
C MET A 89 1.92 -5.27 12.44
N ASP A 90 2.54 -4.66 11.43
CA ASP A 90 3.89 -4.95 10.97
C ASP A 90 4.74 -3.68 10.80
N TYR A 91 6.04 -3.79 11.11
CA TYR A 91 7.02 -2.71 11.12
C TYR A 91 8.44 -3.27 10.95
N PRO A 92 9.46 -2.46 10.57
CA PRO A 92 10.75 -3.00 10.09
C PRO A 92 11.55 -3.86 11.09
N SER A 93 11.34 -3.69 12.39
CA SER A 93 11.98 -4.49 13.46
C SER A 93 11.06 -5.59 14.02
N SER A 94 9.87 -5.78 13.47
CA SER A 94 8.94 -6.80 13.94
C SER A 94 9.52 -8.20 13.71
N LYS A 95 9.38 -9.09 14.70
CA LYS A 95 9.82 -10.50 14.60
C LYS A 95 8.98 -11.33 13.60
N ASN A 96 7.96 -10.74 12.99
CA ASN A 96 7.02 -11.45 12.13
C ASN A 96 7.61 -11.79 10.75
N GLY A 97 8.86 -11.40 10.46
CA GLY A 97 9.57 -11.82 9.24
C GLY A 97 8.78 -11.49 7.96
N GLY A 98 7.90 -10.50 8.03
CA GLY A 98 6.95 -10.19 6.98
C GLY A 98 7.66 -9.62 5.76
N ALA A 99 7.01 -9.74 4.60
CA ALA A 99 7.41 -9.09 3.35
C ALA A 99 7.54 -7.55 3.46
N SER A 100 7.24 -6.99 4.63
CA SER A 100 7.31 -5.61 5.03
C SER A 100 8.70 -5.00 5.07
N ALA A 101 9.77 -5.73 5.39
CA ALA A 101 11.11 -5.14 5.48
C ALA A 101 11.61 -4.55 4.13
N GLY A 102 11.21 -5.15 3.00
CA GLY A 102 11.49 -4.63 1.65
C GLY A 102 10.48 -3.59 1.17
N TYR A 103 9.22 -3.70 1.60
CA TYR A 103 8.07 -2.91 1.14
C TYR A 103 7.91 -1.58 1.91
N LEU A 104 8.01 -1.63 3.24
CA LEU A 104 7.82 -0.49 4.16
C LEU A 104 8.86 0.61 3.97
N ALA A 105 10.05 0.28 3.48
CA ALA A 105 11.17 1.19 3.62
C ALA A 105 11.10 2.40 2.68
N ARG A 106 10.38 2.34 1.52
CA ARG A 106 10.60 3.31 0.43
C ARG A 106 9.44 3.68 -0.51
N GLY A 107 8.31 2.96 -0.50
CA GLY A 107 7.17 3.21 -1.41
C GLY A 107 5.96 3.90 -0.78
N MET A 108 5.97 4.11 0.54
CA MET A 108 4.85 4.70 1.28
C MET A 108 4.80 6.22 1.09
N LEU A 109 3.60 6.74 0.83
CA LEU A 109 3.38 8.17 0.68
C LEU A 109 3.37 8.86 2.06
N ASN A 110 4.50 9.40 2.50
CA ASN A 110 4.51 10.14 3.77
C ASN A 110 3.90 11.55 3.63
N LEU A 111 2.66 11.71 4.10
CA LEU A 111 1.92 12.98 4.11
C LEU A 111 2.02 13.76 5.43
N SER A 112 2.63 13.19 6.48
CA SER A 112 2.77 13.84 7.78
C SER A 112 3.45 15.23 7.71
N PRO A 113 4.44 15.50 6.82
CA PRO A 113 4.99 16.85 6.68
C PRO A 113 4.00 17.91 6.21
N ILE A 114 2.90 17.52 5.56
CA ILE A 114 1.86 18.41 5.04
C ILE A 114 0.70 18.53 6.03
N LEU A 115 0.34 17.42 6.67
CA LEU A 115 -0.83 17.32 7.56
C LEU A 115 -0.51 17.64 9.02
N GLY A 116 0.76 17.72 9.39
CA GLY A 116 1.21 18.10 10.73
C GLY A 116 1.56 16.91 11.63
N LYS A 117 2.06 17.23 12.83
CA LYS A 117 2.64 16.25 13.76
C LYS A 117 1.64 15.24 14.33
N ASN A 118 0.37 15.62 14.45
CA ASN A 118 -0.71 14.76 14.95
C ASN A 118 -1.35 13.90 13.84
N THR A 119 -0.54 13.53 12.84
CA THR A 119 -0.96 12.65 11.74
C THR A 119 -0.49 11.23 12.03
N ILE A 120 -1.43 10.31 12.12
CA ILE A 120 -1.19 8.87 12.10
C ILE A 120 -1.32 8.42 10.65
N TYR A 121 -0.26 7.82 10.12
CA TYR A 121 -0.23 7.27 8.77
C TYR A 121 -0.02 5.77 8.88
N VAL A 122 -0.91 5.01 8.23
CA VAL A 122 -0.81 3.55 8.14
C VAL A 122 -1.06 3.11 6.71
N THR A 123 -0.37 2.07 6.28
CA THR A 123 -0.76 1.30 5.10
C THR A 123 -1.59 0.11 5.55
N GLU A 124 -2.75 -0.11 4.94
CA GLU A 124 -3.60 -1.28 5.15
C GLU A 124 -3.42 -2.20 3.93
N GLU A 125 -2.63 -3.26 4.07
CA GLU A 125 -2.32 -4.21 3.01
C GLU A 125 -3.26 -5.42 3.09
N PHE A 126 -4.07 -5.64 2.07
CA PHE A 126 -4.94 -6.82 1.98
C PHE A 126 -4.29 -7.96 1.19
N GLY A 127 -4.15 -9.13 1.82
CA GLY A 127 -3.68 -10.32 1.14
C GLY A 127 -4.64 -10.80 0.06
N THR A 128 -4.10 -11.21 -1.09
CA THR A 128 -4.86 -11.59 -2.28
C THR A 128 -4.67 -13.06 -2.61
N VAL A 129 -3.98 -13.39 -3.71
CA VAL A 129 -3.55 -14.75 -4.01
C VAL A 129 -2.19 -15.04 -3.34
N PRO A 130 -1.78 -16.31 -3.19
CA PRO A 130 -0.45 -16.64 -2.68
C PRO A 130 0.67 -15.81 -3.36
N GLY A 131 1.61 -15.29 -2.56
CA GLY A 131 2.59 -14.29 -3.03
C GLY A 131 3.43 -14.73 -4.24
N VAL A 132 3.66 -16.03 -4.44
CA VAL A 132 4.31 -16.55 -5.65
C VAL A 132 3.51 -16.25 -6.93
N PHE A 133 2.18 -16.24 -6.86
CA PHE A 133 1.32 -15.88 -7.99
C PHE A 133 1.28 -14.37 -8.23
N VAL A 134 1.31 -13.56 -7.16
CA VAL A 134 1.48 -12.10 -7.27
C VAL A 134 2.80 -11.78 -7.97
N ALA A 135 3.91 -12.37 -7.49
CA ALA A 135 5.24 -12.18 -8.07
C ALA A 135 5.30 -12.63 -9.53
N ARG A 136 4.72 -13.79 -9.86
CA ARG A 136 4.63 -14.28 -11.25
C ARG A 136 3.86 -13.31 -12.13
N ALA A 137 2.70 -12.82 -11.68
CA ALA A 137 1.88 -11.91 -12.47
C ALA A 137 2.61 -10.58 -12.74
N LEU A 138 3.29 -10.03 -11.73
CA LEU A 138 4.16 -8.86 -11.86
C LEU A 138 5.26 -9.11 -12.91
N ILE A 139 6.03 -10.19 -12.78
CA ILE A 139 7.14 -10.51 -13.70
C ILE A 139 6.65 -10.64 -15.14
N LEU A 140 5.56 -11.37 -15.36
CA LEU A 140 5.03 -11.62 -16.71
C LEU A 140 4.44 -10.37 -17.35
N GLU A 141 3.72 -9.54 -16.58
CA GLU A 141 3.18 -8.29 -17.11
C GLU A 141 4.29 -7.30 -17.43
N ASN A 142 5.28 -7.12 -16.54
CA ASN A 142 6.42 -6.24 -16.81
C ASN A 142 7.21 -6.71 -18.03
N ALA A 143 7.51 -8.01 -18.17
CA ALA A 143 8.19 -8.53 -19.34
C ALA A 143 7.39 -8.27 -20.63
N ALA A 144 6.06 -8.45 -20.59
CA ALA A 144 5.20 -8.17 -21.73
C ALA A 144 5.11 -6.67 -22.04
N PHE A 145 5.12 -5.81 -21.03
CA PHE A 145 5.15 -4.35 -21.20
C PHE A 145 6.45 -3.89 -21.87
N GLN A 146 7.60 -4.48 -21.49
CA GLN A 146 8.90 -4.11 -22.07
C GLN A 146 9.10 -4.67 -23.50
N HIS A 147 8.69 -5.91 -23.74
CA HIS A 147 9.08 -6.64 -24.95
C HIS A 147 7.94 -6.94 -25.93
N ALA A 148 6.68 -6.79 -25.51
CA ALA A 148 5.51 -7.18 -26.30
C ALA A 148 4.36 -6.16 -26.16
N LYS A 149 4.67 -4.89 -25.91
CA LYS A 149 3.68 -3.85 -25.64
C LYS A 149 2.62 -3.76 -26.74
N GLY A 150 1.36 -3.73 -26.34
CA GLY A 150 0.20 -3.64 -27.26
C GLY A 150 -0.17 -4.96 -27.94
N SER A 151 0.61 -6.03 -27.76
CA SER A 151 0.25 -7.36 -28.25
C SER A 151 -0.90 -7.99 -27.46
N TYR A 152 -1.45 -9.08 -28.00
CA TYR A 152 -2.40 -9.93 -27.29
C TYR A 152 -1.82 -10.46 -25.96
N ILE A 153 -0.54 -10.87 -25.94
CA ILE A 153 0.11 -11.37 -24.72
C ILE A 153 0.16 -10.30 -23.64
N HIS A 154 0.52 -9.06 -24.00
CA HIS A 154 0.51 -7.94 -23.06
C HIS A 154 -0.89 -7.70 -22.48
N ARG A 155 -1.95 -7.80 -23.29
CA ARG A 155 -3.32 -7.68 -22.77
C ARG A 155 -3.70 -8.80 -21.81
N VAL A 156 -3.32 -10.04 -22.14
CA VAL A 156 -3.59 -11.21 -21.27
C VAL A 156 -2.84 -11.09 -19.94
N THR A 157 -1.58 -10.68 -19.95
CA THR A 157 -0.82 -10.52 -18.71
C THR A 157 -1.31 -9.35 -17.86
N GLN A 158 -1.87 -8.30 -18.46
CA GLN A 158 -2.59 -7.24 -17.73
C GLN A 158 -3.83 -7.79 -17.01
N ASP A 159 -4.60 -8.67 -17.65
CA ASP A 159 -5.75 -9.33 -17.00
C ASP A 159 -5.28 -10.23 -15.84
N TRP A 160 -4.19 -10.97 -16.01
CA TRP A 160 -3.63 -11.80 -14.93
C TRP A 160 -3.10 -10.96 -13.75
N LEU A 161 -2.43 -9.85 -14.05
CA LEU A 161 -1.97 -8.91 -13.02
C LEU A 161 -3.15 -8.34 -12.25
N ARG A 162 -4.20 -7.92 -12.96
CA ARG A 162 -5.44 -7.44 -12.36
C ARG A 162 -6.04 -8.50 -11.43
N ASP A 163 -6.18 -9.73 -11.90
CA ASP A 163 -6.85 -10.80 -11.16
C ASP A 163 -6.03 -11.29 -9.97
N ALA A 164 -4.69 -11.16 -10.02
CA ALA A 164 -3.82 -11.41 -8.87
C ALA A 164 -4.07 -10.41 -7.73
N PHE A 165 -4.25 -9.13 -8.04
CA PHE A 165 -4.50 -8.08 -7.04
C PHE A 165 -5.98 -7.87 -6.70
N TYR A 166 -6.88 -8.30 -7.57
CA TYR A 166 -8.33 -8.18 -7.37
C TYR A 166 -9.04 -9.50 -7.65
N PRO A 167 -8.94 -10.49 -6.74
CA PRO A 167 -9.68 -11.74 -6.84
C PRO A 167 -11.18 -11.52 -7.04
N GLN A 168 -11.78 -12.23 -8.01
CA GLN A 168 -13.21 -12.10 -8.32
C GLN A 168 -14.14 -12.79 -7.31
N LYS A 169 -13.59 -13.49 -6.31
CA LYS A 169 -14.38 -14.23 -5.32
C LYS A 169 -15.22 -13.26 -4.47
N ILE A 170 -16.51 -13.55 -4.34
CA ILE A 170 -17.42 -12.74 -3.50
C ILE A 170 -16.98 -12.78 -2.03
N SER A 171 -16.46 -13.92 -1.54
CA SER A 171 -15.95 -14.05 -0.17
C SER A 171 -14.80 -13.08 0.11
N PHE A 172 -13.85 -12.95 -0.82
CA PHE A 172 -12.77 -11.98 -0.76
C PHE A 172 -13.34 -10.57 -0.66
N LYS A 173 -14.20 -10.15 -1.61
CA LYS A 173 -14.80 -8.80 -1.63
C LYS A 173 -15.56 -8.48 -0.34
N LYS A 174 -16.31 -9.44 0.20
CA LYS A 174 -17.01 -9.29 1.50
C LYS A 174 -16.03 -9.12 2.66
N SER A 175 -14.92 -9.85 2.67
CA SER A 175 -13.89 -9.72 3.71
C SER A 175 -13.22 -8.35 3.68
N ILE A 176 -12.82 -7.88 2.49
CA ILE A 176 -12.22 -6.55 2.30
C ILE A 176 -13.16 -5.46 2.78
N LEU A 177 -14.43 -5.48 2.35
CA LEU A 177 -15.42 -4.49 2.77
C LEU A 177 -15.65 -4.49 4.27
N LYS A 178 -15.71 -5.66 4.90
CA LYS A 178 -15.91 -5.78 6.35
C LYS A 178 -14.73 -5.17 7.12
N ARG A 179 -13.51 -5.50 6.72
CA ARG A 179 -12.28 -5.08 7.41
C ARG A 179 -11.95 -3.61 7.16
N GLY A 180 -12.00 -3.16 5.91
CA GLY A 180 -11.79 -1.75 5.57
C GLY A 180 -12.85 -0.83 6.19
N ARG A 181 -14.10 -1.29 6.32
CA ARG A 181 -15.12 -0.55 7.09
C ARG A 181 -14.76 -0.47 8.58
N ALA A 182 -14.29 -1.57 9.18
CA ALA A 182 -13.87 -1.56 10.58
C ALA A 182 -12.68 -0.61 10.81
N ALA A 183 -11.72 -0.57 9.88
CA ALA A 183 -10.60 0.37 9.91
C ALA A 183 -11.07 1.83 9.80
N PHE A 184 -11.98 2.11 8.85
CA PHE A 184 -12.59 3.44 8.70
C PHE A 184 -13.35 3.86 9.97
N ASP A 185 -14.21 3.00 10.51
CA ASP A 185 -14.99 3.28 11.72
C ASP A 185 -14.07 3.55 12.93
N ALA A 186 -12.97 2.80 13.06
CA ALA A 186 -11.96 3.02 14.10
C ALA A 186 -11.25 4.37 13.96
N ALA A 187 -10.83 4.73 12.74
CA ALA A 187 -10.23 6.02 12.46
C ALA A 187 -11.19 7.18 12.71
N TRP A 188 -12.45 7.03 12.29
CA TRP A 188 -13.50 8.02 12.50
C TRP A 188 -13.76 8.28 13.99
N ASN A 189 -13.89 7.22 14.79
CA ASN A 189 -14.12 7.36 16.24
C ASN A 189 -12.94 7.98 16.98
N TYR A 190 -11.72 7.86 16.45
CA TYR A 190 -10.53 8.47 17.04
C TYR A 190 -10.43 9.98 16.76
N THR A 191 -10.90 10.42 15.59
CA THR A 191 -10.85 11.82 15.14
C THR A 191 -12.09 12.63 15.50
N ALA A 192 -13.22 11.99 15.77
CA ALA A 192 -14.44 12.61 16.30
C ALA A 192 -14.29 13.04 17.76
#